data_AF-A0A932PHX8-F1
#
_entry.id   AF-A0A932PHX8-F1
#
_cell.length_a   1.000
_cell.length_b   1.000
_cell.length_c   1.000
_cell.angle_alpha   90.00
_cell.angle_beta   90.00
_cell.angle_gamma   90.00
#
_symmetry.space_group_name_H-M   'P 1'
#
loop_
_entity.id
_entity.type
_entity.pdbx_description
1 polymer ?
#
loop_
_entity_poly.entity_id
_entity_poly.type
_entity_poly.pdbx_seq_one_letter_code
_entity_poly.pdbx_strand_id
1 'polypeptide(L)'
;MNGDMLKEARVGKNWTQEQAAVALDVTQAYLSMMEKGRRPLSERFVGKALKVLNLPATALPLRSEEVTIPLPARKRDFGVELGALGYPGFSYLRSKARRNPAQVLLEALNQSNLDARVAEALPWLALTYVDMDWDWLVRNAKVRDRQNRLGFAVSLASEVAQNKRDSQRDKKLRQHLEVLESSRLVREDTFCHDSMTHAERVWLREHRSVAAAYWNLLTDMKGEHLAYASK
;
A
#
# COMPACT_ATOMS: atom_id res chain seq x y z
N MET A 1 3.05 -13.04 2.91
CA MET A 1 2.65 -14.20 3.73
C MET A 1 3.89 -14.97 4.11
N ASN A 2 4.12 -15.17 5.40
CA ASN A 2 5.12 -16.10 5.91
C ASN A 2 4.41 -17.33 6.53
N GLY A 3 5.18 -18.29 7.05
CA GLY A 3 4.65 -19.51 7.66
C GLY A 3 3.74 -19.24 8.86
N ASP A 4 4.10 -18.26 9.69
CA ASP A 4 3.32 -17.88 10.87
C ASP A 4 1.96 -17.31 10.49
N MET A 5 1.90 -16.38 9.53
CA MET A 5 0.65 -15.86 8.99
C MET A 5 -0.24 -16.96 8.42
N LEU A 6 0.33 -17.98 7.77
CA LEU A 6 -0.42 -19.11 7.24
C LEU A 6 -1.06 -19.94 8.37
N LYS A 7 -0.28 -20.18 9.44
CA LYS A 7 -0.76 -20.90 10.62
C LYS A 7 -1.85 -20.11 11.34
N GLU A 8 -1.64 -18.82 11.57
CA GLU A 8 -2.62 -17.93 12.19
C GLU A 8 -3.92 -17.87 11.38
N ALA A 9 -3.83 -17.74 10.06
CA ALA A 9 -4.97 -17.76 9.15
C ALA A 9 -5.79 -19.05 9.27
N ARG A 10 -5.10 -20.19 9.34
CA ARG A 10 -5.74 -21.50 9.51
C ARG A 10 -6.42 -21.58 10.88
N VAL A 11 -5.72 -21.20 11.95
CA VAL A 11 -6.27 -21.23 13.31
C VAL A 11 -7.45 -20.30 13.45
N GLY A 12 -7.41 -19.11 12.85
CA GLY A 12 -8.53 -18.16 12.84
C GLY A 12 -9.79 -18.68 12.13
N LYS A 13 -9.63 -19.63 11.19
CA LYS A 13 -10.75 -20.37 10.59
C LYS A 13 -11.22 -21.58 11.38
N ASN A 14 -10.62 -21.86 12.54
CA ASN A 14 -10.82 -23.08 13.33
C ASN A 14 -10.56 -24.37 12.54
N TRP A 15 -9.59 -24.34 11.61
CA TRP A 15 -9.25 -25.50 10.79
C TRP A 15 -8.09 -26.29 11.38
N THR A 16 -8.23 -27.62 11.35
CA THR A 16 -7.09 -28.50 11.59
C THR A 16 -6.11 -28.42 10.42
N GLN A 17 -4.88 -28.87 10.68
CA GLN A 17 -3.84 -28.88 9.65
C GLN A 17 -4.19 -29.82 8.48
N GLU A 18 -4.92 -30.90 8.75
CA GLU A 18 -5.42 -31.82 7.71
C GLU A 18 -6.51 -31.16 6.86
N GLN A 19 -7.50 -30.52 7.48
CA GLN A 19 -8.57 -29.80 6.77
C GLN A 19 -8.01 -28.72 5.85
N ALA A 20 -7.04 -27.94 6.35
CA ALA A 20 -6.38 -26.92 5.56
C ALA A 20 -5.54 -27.50 4.42
N ALA A 21 -4.83 -28.61 4.67
CA ALA A 21 -4.03 -29.27 3.64
C ALA A 21 -4.91 -29.77 2.48
N VAL A 22 -6.04 -30.40 2.79
CA VAL A 22 -7.05 -30.82 1.78
C VAL A 22 -7.57 -29.61 1.01
N ALA A 23 -7.99 -28.55 1.69
CA ALA A 23 -8.53 -27.35 1.02
C ALA A 23 -7.49 -26.63 0.14
N LEU A 24 -6.21 -26.71 0.52
CA LEU A 24 -5.09 -26.11 -0.22
C LEU A 24 -4.49 -27.05 -1.27
N ASP A 25 -4.95 -28.31 -1.37
CA ASP A 25 -4.45 -29.36 -2.27
C ASP A 25 -2.94 -29.62 -2.06
N VAL A 26 -2.57 -29.82 -0.81
CA VAL A 26 -1.22 -30.19 -0.39
C VAL A 26 -1.30 -31.27 0.68
N THR A 27 -0.18 -31.96 0.96
CA THR A 27 -0.14 -32.90 2.07
C THR A 27 -0.04 -32.17 3.41
N GLN A 28 -0.56 -32.76 4.48
CA GLN A 28 -0.46 -32.23 5.85
C GLN A 28 1.01 -31.98 6.25
N ALA A 29 1.90 -32.92 5.92
CA ALA A 29 3.33 -32.79 6.18
C ALA A 29 3.94 -31.59 5.42
N TYR A 30 3.56 -31.38 4.16
CA TYR A 30 4.01 -30.24 3.37
C TYR A 30 3.51 -28.91 3.96
N LEU A 31 2.23 -28.85 4.37
CA LEU A 31 1.69 -27.69 5.08
C LEU A 31 2.43 -27.42 6.39
N SER A 32 2.82 -28.47 7.15
CA SER A 32 3.63 -28.35 8.37
C SER A 32 4.98 -27.71 8.13
N MET A 33 5.67 -28.10 7.06
CA MET A 33 6.94 -27.50 6.71
C MET A 33 6.79 -26.03 6.32
N MET A 34 5.72 -25.67 5.61
CA MET A 34 5.43 -24.29 5.24
C MET A 34 5.08 -23.42 6.46
N GLU A 35 4.20 -23.89 7.35
CA GLU A 35 3.84 -23.17 8.59
C GLU A 35 5.05 -22.95 9.51
N LYS A 36 6.00 -23.90 9.55
CA LYS A 36 7.24 -23.79 10.33
C LYS A 36 8.36 -23.00 9.63
N GLY A 37 8.09 -22.41 8.46
CA GLY A 37 9.10 -21.68 7.68
C GLY A 37 10.22 -22.55 7.08
N ARG A 38 10.11 -23.89 7.14
CA ARG A 38 11.10 -24.83 6.58
C ARG A 38 10.99 -24.97 5.06
N ARG A 39 9.86 -24.54 4.48
CA ARG A 39 9.67 -24.47 3.03
C ARG A 39 9.13 -23.08 2.64
N PRO A 40 9.70 -22.44 1.61
CA PRO A 40 9.19 -21.17 1.13
C PRO A 40 7.81 -21.33 0.50
N LEU A 41 6.97 -20.31 0.67
CA LEU A 41 5.63 -20.24 0.08
C LEU A 41 5.75 -19.73 -1.35
N SER A 42 5.38 -20.54 -2.35
CA SER A 42 5.37 -20.09 -3.75
C SER A 42 4.27 -19.06 -4.00
N GLU A 43 4.48 -18.10 -4.93
CA GLU A 43 3.47 -17.08 -5.27
C GLU A 43 2.11 -17.72 -5.64
N ARG A 44 2.13 -18.85 -6.37
CA ARG A 44 0.93 -19.61 -6.74
C ARG A 44 0.21 -20.18 -5.52
N PHE A 45 0.96 -20.73 -4.55
CA PHE A 45 0.39 -21.25 -3.32
C PHE A 45 -0.23 -20.14 -2.49
N VAL A 46 0.46 -19.01 -2.33
CA VAL A 46 -0.08 -17.86 -1.58
C VAL A 46 -1.38 -17.37 -2.21
N GLY A 47 -1.44 -17.24 -3.54
CA GLY A 47 -2.67 -16.85 -4.24
C GLY A 47 -3.86 -17.79 -3.97
N LYS A 48 -3.61 -19.10 -3.83
CA LYS A 48 -4.63 -20.08 -3.45
C LYS A 48 -5.00 -19.96 -1.98
N ALA A 49 -4.02 -19.85 -1.10
CA ALA A 49 -4.22 -19.71 0.34
C ALA A 49 -5.05 -18.48 0.69
N LEU A 50 -4.83 -17.35 0.02
CA LEU A 50 -5.64 -16.15 0.23
C LEU A 50 -7.13 -16.36 -0.04
N LYS A 51 -7.45 -17.09 -1.13
CA LYS A 51 -8.83 -17.40 -1.50
C LYS A 51 -9.45 -18.41 -0.55
N VAL A 52 -8.73 -19.49 -0.25
CA VAL A 52 -9.24 -20.59 0.57
C VAL A 52 -9.39 -20.16 2.03
N LEU A 53 -8.47 -19.35 2.54
CA LEU A 53 -8.45 -18.88 3.92
C LEU A 53 -9.12 -17.51 4.11
N ASN A 54 -9.68 -16.91 3.04
CA ASN A 54 -10.31 -15.58 3.06
C ASN A 54 -9.41 -14.48 3.66
N LEU A 55 -8.12 -14.49 3.30
CA LEU A 55 -7.15 -13.53 3.85
C LEU A 55 -7.18 -12.19 3.11
N PRO A 56 -6.84 -11.09 3.82
CA PRO A 56 -6.76 -9.76 3.22
C PRO A 56 -5.58 -9.65 2.23
N ALA A 57 -5.64 -8.66 1.33
CA ALA A 57 -4.57 -8.39 0.37
C ALA A 57 -3.22 -8.06 1.03
N THR A 58 -3.24 -7.57 2.27
CA THR A 58 -2.04 -7.33 3.10
C THR A 58 -1.26 -8.60 3.40
N ALA A 59 -1.88 -9.78 3.30
CA ALA A 59 -1.19 -11.05 3.49
C ALA A 59 -0.37 -11.48 2.25
N LEU A 60 -0.52 -10.84 1.08
CA LEU A 60 0.33 -11.13 -0.08
C LEU A 60 1.81 -10.90 0.24
N PRO A 61 2.73 -11.68 -0.35
CA PRO A 61 4.16 -11.51 -0.08
C PRO A 61 4.61 -10.15 -0.61
N LEU A 62 5.35 -9.43 0.23
CA LEU A 62 6.12 -8.27 -0.19
C LEU A 62 7.35 -8.79 -0.92
N ARG A 63 7.65 -8.24 -2.10
CA ARG A 63 8.87 -8.64 -2.81
C ARG A 63 10.08 -8.10 -2.04
N SER A 64 10.94 -9.00 -1.56
CA SER A 64 12.27 -8.62 -1.08
C SER A 64 13.10 -8.12 -2.25
N GLU A 65 13.84 -7.04 -2.04
CA GLU A 65 14.66 -6.34 -3.04
C GLU A 65 15.82 -7.19 -3.60
N GLU A 66 16.05 -8.40 -3.08
CA GLU A 66 17.20 -9.24 -3.43
C GLU A 66 17.16 -9.83 -4.86
N VAL A 67 16.02 -9.76 -5.57
CA VAL A 67 15.94 -10.29 -6.94
C VAL A 67 15.82 -9.15 -7.94
N THR A 68 16.96 -8.51 -8.19
CA THR A 68 17.16 -7.59 -9.32
C THR A 68 17.27 -8.43 -10.59
N ILE A 69 16.13 -8.92 -11.10
CA ILE A 69 16.05 -9.27 -12.52
C ILE A 69 15.52 -8.02 -13.21
N PRO A 70 16.29 -7.37 -14.10
CA PRO A 70 15.80 -6.28 -14.93
C PRO A 70 14.83 -6.87 -15.96
N LEU A 71 13.62 -7.18 -15.51
CA LEU A 71 12.50 -7.31 -16.43
C LEU A 71 12.32 -5.94 -17.08
N PRO A 72 12.16 -5.85 -18.42
CA PRO A 72 11.84 -4.58 -19.06
C PRO A 72 10.67 -3.97 -18.29
N ALA A 73 10.82 -2.70 -17.90
CA ALA A 73 9.86 -1.95 -17.10
C ALA A 73 8.52 -1.94 -17.84
N ARG A 74 7.74 -3.01 -17.69
CA ARG A 74 6.38 -3.10 -18.17
C ARG A 74 5.71 -1.91 -17.51
N LYS A 75 5.25 -0.93 -18.30
CA LYS A 75 4.49 0.23 -17.80
C LYS A 75 3.46 -0.33 -16.83
N ARG A 76 3.66 -0.08 -15.54
CA ARG A 76 2.78 -0.61 -14.52
C ARG A 76 1.47 0.13 -14.64
N ASP A 77 0.39 -0.63 -14.73
CA ASP A 77 -0.94 -0.05 -14.75
C ASP A 77 -1.47 -0.02 -13.32
N PHE A 78 -1.13 1.06 -12.61
CA PHE A 78 -1.57 1.27 -11.24
C PHE A 78 -3.10 1.36 -11.14
N GLY A 79 -3.79 1.82 -12.18
CA GLY A 79 -5.25 1.84 -12.21
C GLY A 79 -5.82 0.42 -12.08
N VAL A 80 -5.28 -0.52 -12.86
CA VAL A 80 -5.70 -1.94 -12.79
C VAL A 80 -5.36 -2.56 -11.42
N GLU A 81 -4.19 -2.25 -10.86
CA GLU A 81 -3.80 -2.74 -9.53
C GLU A 81 -4.70 -2.18 -8.40
N LEU A 82 -5.02 -0.89 -8.46
CA LEU A 82 -5.94 -0.22 -7.54
C LEU A 82 -7.37 -0.76 -7.67
N GLY A 83 -7.84 -1.00 -8.90
CA GLY A 83 -9.13 -1.66 -9.15
C GLY A 83 -9.18 -3.07 -8.56
N ALA A 84 -8.11 -3.86 -8.70
CA ALA A 84 -8.00 -5.19 -8.09
C ALA A 84 -8.04 -5.16 -6.54
N LEU A 85 -7.54 -4.08 -5.95
CA LEU A 85 -7.56 -3.80 -4.52
C LEU A 85 -8.90 -3.20 -4.05
N GLY A 86 -9.83 -2.93 -4.96
CA GLY A 86 -11.19 -2.46 -4.63
C GLY A 86 -11.36 -0.94 -4.64
N TYR A 87 -10.43 -0.18 -5.23
CA TYR A 87 -10.60 1.27 -5.36
C TYR A 87 -11.81 1.58 -6.26
N PRO A 88 -12.82 2.32 -5.78
CA PRO A 88 -14.05 2.50 -6.55
C PRO A 88 -13.86 3.24 -7.88
N GLY A 89 -12.92 4.20 -7.94
CA GLY A 89 -12.61 4.95 -9.16
C GLY A 89 -11.99 4.12 -10.29
N PHE A 90 -11.57 2.89 -10.00
CA PHE A 90 -11.05 1.92 -10.98
C PHE A 90 -11.82 0.60 -10.96
N SER A 91 -13.03 0.57 -10.39
CA SER A 91 -13.86 -0.64 -10.29
C SER A 91 -14.23 -1.28 -11.63
N TYR A 92 -14.21 -0.48 -12.72
CA TYR A 92 -14.44 -0.96 -14.09
C TYR A 92 -13.24 -1.75 -14.67
N LEU A 93 -12.05 -1.61 -14.07
CA LEU A 93 -10.86 -2.32 -14.52
C LEU A 93 -10.85 -3.74 -13.94
N ARG A 94 -10.95 -4.73 -14.84
CA ARG A 94 -10.97 -6.15 -14.47
C ARG A 94 -9.55 -6.66 -14.26
N SER A 95 -9.19 -7.01 -13.03
CA SER A 95 -7.98 -7.80 -12.73
C SER A 95 -8.24 -8.91 -11.72
N LYS A 96 -7.61 -10.06 -11.96
CA LYS A 96 -7.64 -11.23 -11.08
C LYS A 96 -6.44 -11.30 -10.14
N ALA A 97 -5.38 -10.54 -10.41
CA ALA A 97 -4.15 -10.57 -9.62
C ALA A 97 -4.14 -9.40 -8.64
N ARG A 98 -4.29 -9.72 -7.35
CA ARG A 98 -4.10 -8.75 -6.27
C ARG A 98 -2.61 -8.73 -5.90
N ARG A 99 -2.08 -7.53 -5.64
CA ARG A 99 -0.74 -7.31 -5.10
C ARG A 99 -0.85 -6.79 -3.68
N ASN A 100 0.23 -6.85 -2.91
CA ASN A 100 0.22 -6.31 -1.56
C ASN A 100 0.01 -4.78 -1.62
N PRO A 101 -0.96 -4.20 -0.91
CA PRO A 101 -1.26 -2.77 -0.95
C PRO A 101 -0.06 -1.89 -0.53
N ALA A 102 0.77 -2.33 0.43
CA ALA A 102 1.98 -1.58 0.81
C ALA A 102 2.97 -1.51 -0.37
N GLN A 103 3.09 -2.59 -1.14
CA GLN A 103 3.95 -2.59 -2.32
C GLN A 103 3.42 -1.68 -3.43
N VAL A 104 2.10 -1.71 -3.69
CA VAL A 104 1.46 -0.83 -4.69
C VAL A 104 1.67 0.64 -4.30
N LEU A 105 1.44 0.97 -3.03
CA LEU A 105 1.62 2.32 -2.51
C LEU A 105 3.07 2.80 -2.68
N LEU A 106 4.05 2.01 -2.25
CA LEU A 106 5.47 2.36 -2.39
C LEU A 106 5.88 2.56 -3.86
N GLU A 107 5.52 1.63 -4.73
CA GLU A 107 5.93 1.66 -6.14
C GLU A 107 5.28 2.80 -6.91
N ALA A 108 4.04 3.16 -6.55
CA ALA A 108 3.35 4.33 -7.08
C ALA A 108 4.05 5.62 -6.61
N LEU A 109 4.32 5.77 -5.30
CA LEU A 109 5.02 6.93 -4.75
C LEU A 109 6.43 7.13 -5.35
N ASN A 110 7.04 6.05 -5.83
CA ASN A 110 8.34 6.10 -6.49
C ASN A 110 8.29 6.56 -7.95
N GLN A 111 7.11 6.72 -8.56
CA GLN A 111 6.99 7.24 -9.91
C GLN A 111 7.20 8.75 -9.94
N SER A 112 7.92 9.25 -10.94
CA SER A 112 8.06 10.69 -11.17
C SER A 112 6.73 11.35 -11.56
N ASN A 113 5.92 10.65 -12.37
CA ASN A 113 4.65 11.15 -12.87
C ASN A 113 3.59 10.07 -12.78
N LEU A 114 2.51 10.35 -12.07
CA LEU A 114 1.31 9.52 -12.02
C LEU A 114 0.14 10.24 -12.68
N ASP A 115 -0.80 9.46 -13.21
CA ASP A 115 -2.13 9.98 -13.53
C ASP A 115 -2.79 10.53 -12.26
N ALA A 116 -3.51 11.65 -12.38
CA ALA A 116 -4.11 12.35 -11.24
C ALA A 116 -5.03 11.43 -10.41
N ARG A 117 -5.83 10.56 -11.08
CA ARG A 117 -6.73 9.62 -10.38
C ARG A 117 -5.97 8.54 -9.63
N VAL A 118 -4.80 8.14 -10.12
CA VAL A 118 -3.93 7.20 -9.41
C VAL A 118 -3.33 7.86 -8.18
N ALA A 119 -2.89 9.12 -8.29
CA ALA A 119 -2.39 9.89 -7.14
C ALA A 119 -3.46 10.08 -6.06
N GLU A 120 -4.69 10.41 -6.45
CA GLU A 120 -5.86 10.51 -5.55
C GLU A 120 -6.21 9.19 -4.84
N ALA A 121 -5.83 8.04 -5.42
CA ALA A 121 -6.09 6.74 -4.81
C ALA A 121 -5.05 6.36 -3.74
N LEU A 122 -3.90 7.04 -3.67
CA LEU A 122 -2.84 6.68 -2.71
C LEU A 122 -3.24 6.92 -1.24
N PRO A 123 -3.87 8.05 -0.88
CA PRO A 123 -4.41 8.21 0.47
C PRO A 123 -5.51 7.18 0.80
N TRP A 124 -6.32 6.80 -0.20
CA TRP A 124 -7.33 5.75 -0.02
C TRP A 124 -6.69 4.39 0.29
N LEU A 125 -5.55 4.04 -0.31
CA LEU A 125 -4.82 2.81 0.03
C LEU A 125 -4.37 2.82 1.49
N ALA A 126 -3.78 3.94 1.94
CA ALA A 126 -3.37 4.12 3.34
C ALA A 126 -4.56 3.98 4.31
N LEU A 127 -5.69 4.60 3.99
CA LEU A 127 -6.91 4.56 4.80
C LEU A 127 -7.61 3.19 4.80
N THR A 128 -7.63 2.50 3.66
CA THR A 128 -8.34 1.22 3.51
C THR A 128 -7.56 0.07 4.11
N TYR A 129 -6.23 0.12 3.99
CA TYR A 129 -5.31 -0.92 4.43
C TYR A 129 -4.44 -0.43 5.59
N VAL A 130 -5.06 0.12 6.63
CA VAL A 130 -4.36 0.65 7.83
C VAL A 130 -3.50 -0.41 8.52
N ASP A 131 -3.84 -1.69 8.40
CA ASP A 131 -3.09 -2.81 8.99
C ASP A 131 -2.06 -3.43 8.02
N MET A 132 -1.61 -2.70 7.00
CA MET A 132 -0.51 -3.15 6.14
C MET A 132 0.84 -3.10 6.88
N ASP A 133 1.87 -3.72 6.29
CA ASP A 133 3.22 -3.74 6.87
C ASP A 133 3.89 -2.35 6.75
N TRP A 134 3.59 -1.49 7.73
CA TRP A 134 4.12 -0.13 7.81
C TRP A 134 5.61 -0.09 8.07
N ASP A 135 6.14 -1.04 8.83
CA ASP A 135 7.57 -1.12 9.09
C ASP A 135 8.34 -1.35 7.78
N TRP A 136 7.85 -2.26 6.93
CA TRP A 136 8.40 -2.44 5.59
C TRP A 136 8.22 -1.18 4.73
N LEU A 137 7.03 -0.59 4.72
CA LEU A 137 6.72 0.58 3.88
C LEU A 137 7.59 1.79 4.23
N VAL A 138 7.71 2.11 5.53
CA VAL A 138 8.53 3.22 6.05
C VAL A 138 10.01 2.99 5.74
N ARG A 139 10.55 1.78 6.00
CA ARG A 139 11.95 1.47 5.67
C ARG A 139 12.24 1.68 4.19
N ASN A 140 11.39 1.13 3.32
CA ASN A 140 11.58 1.20 1.88
C ASN A 140 11.33 2.60 1.29
N ALA A 141 10.46 3.39 1.91
CA ALA A 141 10.26 4.79 1.55
C ALA A 141 11.52 5.61 1.88
N LYS A 142 12.14 5.40 3.05
CA LYS A 142 13.40 6.07 3.42
C LYS A 142 14.54 5.74 2.45
N VAL A 143 14.69 4.46 2.07
CA VAL A 143 15.72 4.02 1.10
C VAL A 143 15.59 4.72 -0.26
N ARG A 144 14.37 5.12 -0.64
CA ARG A 144 14.07 5.76 -1.93
C ARG A 144 13.84 7.27 -1.85
N ASP A 145 14.08 7.89 -0.70
CA ASP A 145 13.73 9.28 -0.41
C ASP A 145 12.24 9.63 -0.68
N ARG A 146 11.32 8.68 -0.45
CA ARG A 146 9.86 8.85 -0.68
C ARG A 146 9.06 9.07 0.59
N GLN A 147 9.71 9.26 1.74
CA GLN A 147 9.04 9.43 3.02
C GLN A 147 8.17 10.69 3.09
N ASN A 148 8.52 11.78 2.38
CA ASN A 148 7.67 12.98 2.33
C ASN A 148 6.38 12.72 1.54
N ARG A 149 6.50 12.05 0.38
CA ARG A 149 5.33 11.64 -0.42
C ARG A 149 4.44 10.68 0.38
N LEU A 150 5.04 9.71 1.06
CA LEU A 150 4.31 8.79 1.94
C LEU A 150 3.64 9.53 3.10
N GLY A 151 4.37 10.39 3.81
CA GLY A 151 3.85 11.19 4.92
C GLY A 151 2.65 12.02 4.51
N PHE A 152 2.71 12.69 3.36
CA PHE A 152 1.58 13.44 2.82
C PHE A 152 0.37 12.56 2.50
N ALA A 153 0.56 11.40 1.85
CA ALA A 153 -0.55 10.48 1.56
C ALA A 153 -1.24 10.00 2.85
N VAL A 154 -0.47 9.74 3.92
CA VAL A 154 -0.99 9.34 5.22
C VAL A 154 -1.67 10.50 5.95
N SER A 155 -1.15 11.73 5.83
CA SER A 155 -1.80 12.93 6.37
C SER A 155 -3.18 13.13 5.74
N LEU A 156 -3.29 13.02 4.41
CA LEU A 156 -4.59 13.09 3.73
C LEU A 156 -5.53 11.96 4.15
N ALA A 157 -5.01 10.73 4.33
CA ALA A 157 -5.80 9.61 4.83
C ALA A 157 -6.35 9.87 6.26
N SER A 158 -5.53 10.47 7.13
CA SER A 158 -5.90 10.84 8.50
C SER A 158 -6.95 11.96 8.51
N GLU A 159 -6.80 13.00 7.68
CA GLU A 159 -7.83 14.05 7.51
C GLU A 159 -9.18 13.46 7.10
N VAL A 160 -9.18 12.52 6.14
CA VAL A 160 -10.40 11.83 5.71
C VAL A 160 -11.00 10.96 6.83
N ALA A 161 -10.18 10.24 7.60
CA ALA A 161 -10.65 9.45 8.73
C ALA A 161 -11.31 10.33 9.80
N GLN A 162 -10.74 11.50 10.08
CA GLN A 162 -11.30 12.49 11.00
C GLN A 162 -12.65 13.02 10.51
N ASN A 163 -12.74 13.39 9.22
CA ASN A 163 -13.98 13.85 8.61
C ASN A 163 -15.09 12.79 8.69
N LYS A 164 -14.73 11.50 8.59
CA LYS A 164 -15.64 10.36 8.76
C LYS A 164 -15.92 9.97 10.22
N ARG A 165 -15.30 10.66 11.19
CA ARG A 165 -15.35 10.31 12.62
C ARG A 165 -14.88 8.88 12.93
N ASP A 166 -13.96 8.36 12.14
CA ASP A 166 -13.32 7.05 12.36
C ASP A 166 -12.06 7.21 13.23
N SER A 167 -12.29 7.39 14.54
CA SER A 167 -11.23 7.66 15.51
C SER A 167 -10.20 6.52 15.63
N GLN A 168 -10.60 5.28 15.33
CA GLN A 168 -9.71 4.12 15.41
C GLN A 168 -8.68 4.15 14.27
N ARG A 169 -9.14 4.35 13.03
CA ARG A 169 -8.22 4.46 11.87
C ARG A 169 -7.36 5.71 11.96
N ASP A 170 -7.94 6.85 12.36
CA ASP A 170 -7.18 8.09 12.54
C ASP A 170 -6.03 7.91 13.54
N LYS A 171 -6.30 7.30 14.71
CA LYS A 171 -5.27 7.05 15.72
C LYS A 171 -4.11 6.20 15.18
N LYS A 172 -4.40 5.13 14.45
CA LYS A 172 -3.36 4.28 13.83
C LYS A 172 -2.55 5.06 12.79
N LEU A 173 -3.22 5.81 11.91
CA LEU A 173 -2.55 6.62 10.90
C LEU A 173 -1.63 7.68 11.53
N ARG A 174 -2.07 8.33 12.61
CA ARG A 174 -1.24 9.28 13.37
C ARG A 174 0.01 8.65 13.97
N GLN A 175 -0.08 7.42 14.50
CA GLN A 175 1.10 6.69 14.97
C GLN A 175 2.12 6.46 13.85
N HIS A 176 1.66 6.16 12.64
CA HIS A 176 2.56 6.03 11.48
C HIS A 176 3.13 7.38 11.02
N LEU A 177 2.37 8.47 11.15
CA LEU A 177 2.87 9.83 10.88
C LEU A 177 4.00 10.21 11.82
N GLU A 178 3.88 9.96 13.13
CA GLU A 178 4.93 10.24 14.12
C GLU A 178 6.26 9.55 13.74
N VAL A 179 6.19 8.31 13.24
CA VAL A 179 7.38 7.58 12.75
C VAL A 179 7.97 8.25 11.51
N LEU A 180 7.15 8.71 10.57
CA LEU A 180 7.60 9.38 9.34
C LEU A 180 8.17 10.77 9.59
N GLU A 181 7.63 11.49 10.57
CA GLU A 181 8.08 12.84 10.95
C GLU A 181 9.54 12.84 11.38
N SER A 182 9.96 11.81 12.11
CA SER A 182 11.36 11.62 12.53
C SER A 182 12.36 11.57 11.35
N SER A 183 11.87 11.32 10.13
CA SER A 183 12.69 11.12 8.93
C SER A 183 12.33 12.06 7.79
N ARG A 184 11.52 13.10 8.08
CA ARG A 184 11.06 14.09 7.11
C ARG A 184 12.24 14.77 6.41
N LEU A 185 12.18 14.84 5.09
CA LEU A 185 13.21 15.49 4.28
C LEU A 185 12.93 16.99 4.17
N VAL A 186 13.99 17.79 4.23
CA VAL A 186 13.94 19.25 3.98
C VAL A 186 13.77 19.54 2.48
N ARG A 187 14.24 18.63 1.61
CA ARG A 187 14.20 18.79 0.16
C ARG A 187 12.75 18.90 -0.33
N GLU A 188 12.51 19.91 -1.19
CA GLU A 188 11.26 20.06 -1.93
C GLU A 188 11.09 18.90 -2.93
N ASP A 189 9.88 18.34 -2.99
CA ASP A 189 9.51 17.28 -3.92
C ASP A 189 8.09 17.52 -4.46
N THR A 190 7.62 16.70 -5.39
CA THR A 190 6.25 16.71 -5.90
C THR A 190 5.47 15.49 -5.38
N PHE A 191 4.15 15.53 -5.44
CA PHE A 191 3.34 14.32 -5.20
C PHE A 191 3.13 13.53 -6.50
N CYS A 192 4.24 13.01 -7.05
CA CYS A 192 4.29 12.26 -8.31
C CYS A 192 3.86 13.07 -9.54
N HIS A 193 4.34 14.31 -9.64
CA HIS A 193 4.09 15.21 -10.76
C HIS A 193 5.35 16.03 -11.11
N ASP A 194 6.44 15.35 -11.45
CA ASP A 194 7.72 16.00 -11.77
C ASP A 194 7.66 16.78 -13.10
N SER A 195 6.72 16.46 -13.99
CA SER A 195 6.54 17.10 -15.30
C SER A 195 5.96 18.52 -15.25
N MET A 196 5.69 19.06 -14.05
CA MET A 196 5.15 20.41 -13.89
C MET A 196 6.03 21.48 -14.54
N THR A 197 5.39 22.52 -15.04
CA THR A 197 6.04 23.72 -15.55
C THR A 197 6.62 24.56 -14.40
N HIS A 198 7.51 25.50 -14.73
CA HIS A 198 8.05 26.43 -13.74
C HIS A 198 6.95 27.33 -13.14
N ALA A 199 6.03 27.81 -13.97
CA ALA A 199 4.92 28.66 -13.52
C ALA A 199 4.02 27.93 -12.50
N GLU A 200 3.67 26.67 -12.78
CA GLU A 200 2.88 25.87 -11.85
C GLU A 200 3.63 25.61 -10.53
N ARG A 201 4.95 25.37 -10.56
CA ARG A 201 5.74 25.22 -9.33
C ARG A 201 5.74 26.50 -8.48
N VAL A 202 5.91 27.66 -9.11
CA VAL A 202 5.86 28.96 -8.41
C VAL A 202 4.49 29.15 -7.77
N TRP A 203 3.42 28.90 -8.53
CA TRP A 203 2.05 29.01 -8.03
C TRP A 203 1.78 28.07 -6.84
N LEU A 204 2.23 26.81 -6.91
CA LEU A 204 2.05 25.83 -5.83
C LEU A 204 2.79 26.17 -4.54
N ARG A 205 3.93 26.87 -4.59
CA ARG A 205 4.62 27.29 -3.37
C ARG A 205 3.76 28.22 -2.51
N GLU A 206 2.89 29.00 -3.15
CA GLU A 206 1.97 29.93 -2.50
C GLU A 206 0.61 29.29 -2.17
N HIS A 207 0.14 28.32 -2.96
CA HIS A 207 -1.23 27.79 -2.89
C HIS A 207 -1.37 26.37 -2.36
N ARG A 208 -0.25 25.67 -2.07
CA ARG A 208 -0.27 24.30 -1.52
C ARG A 208 -0.97 24.24 -0.16
N SER A 209 -1.51 23.07 0.17
CA SER A 209 -2.14 22.81 1.47
C SER A 209 -1.12 22.85 2.62
N VAL A 210 -1.62 23.01 3.86
CA VAL A 210 -0.77 22.98 5.07
C VAL A 210 -0.02 21.65 5.19
N ALA A 211 -0.69 20.52 4.90
CA ALA A 211 -0.06 19.21 4.88
C ALA A 211 1.03 19.11 3.79
N ALA A 212 0.77 19.63 2.59
CA ALA A 212 1.77 19.64 1.51
C ALA A 212 2.99 20.50 1.88
N ALA A 213 2.77 21.68 2.48
CA ALA A 213 3.85 22.53 2.97
C ALA A 213 4.66 21.85 4.07
N TYR A 214 4.00 21.18 5.02
CA TYR A 214 4.64 20.46 6.12
C TYR A 214 5.59 19.38 5.61
N TRP A 215 5.17 18.59 4.62
CA TRP A 215 5.96 17.55 3.97
C TRP A 215 6.85 18.05 2.82
N ASN A 216 7.03 19.36 2.65
CA ASN A 216 7.84 19.94 1.57
C ASN A 216 7.44 19.47 0.16
N LEU A 217 6.14 19.28 -0.09
CA LEU A 217 5.62 18.88 -1.38
C LEU A 217 5.01 20.06 -2.14
N LEU A 218 5.19 20.04 -3.46
CA LEU A 218 4.44 20.84 -4.41
C LEU A 218 3.24 20.02 -4.90
N THR A 219 2.08 20.29 -4.31
CA THR A 219 0.79 19.77 -4.73
C THR A 219 -0.33 20.61 -4.11
N ASP A 220 -1.43 20.78 -4.84
CA ASP A 220 -2.67 21.40 -4.38
C ASP A 220 -3.69 20.36 -3.88
N MET A 221 -3.31 19.08 -3.83
CA MET A 221 -4.17 18.00 -3.37
C MET A 221 -4.57 18.21 -1.89
N LYS A 222 -5.85 17.98 -1.62
CA LYS A 222 -6.48 18.13 -0.30
C LYS A 222 -7.38 16.93 -0.03
N GLY A 223 -7.68 16.67 1.25
CA GLY A 223 -8.58 15.57 1.63
C GLY A 223 -9.96 15.65 0.96
N GLU A 224 -10.45 16.87 0.71
CA GLU A 224 -11.71 17.15 0.02
C GLU A 224 -11.75 16.66 -1.43
N HIS A 225 -10.61 16.64 -2.11
CA HIS A 225 -10.51 16.18 -3.50
C HIS A 225 -10.57 14.65 -3.62
N LEU A 226 -10.51 13.92 -2.50
CA LEU A 226 -10.50 12.46 -2.48
C LEU A 226 -11.92 11.89 -2.58
N ALA A 227 -12.51 11.97 -3.78
CA ALA A 227 -13.91 11.61 -4.06
C ALA A 227 -14.34 10.21 -3.58
N TYR A 228 -13.39 9.28 -3.45
CA TYR A 228 -13.63 7.90 -3.00
C TYR A 228 -13.00 7.57 -1.65
N ALA A 229 -12.12 8.42 -1.12
CA ALA A 229 -11.69 8.27 0.27
C ALA A 229 -12.75 8.83 1.22
N SER A 230 -13.55 9.81 0.79
CA SER A 230 -14.61 10.46 1.58
C SER A 230 -15.95 9.72 1.63
N LYS A 231 -16.19 8.73 0.77
CA LYS A 231 -17.43 7.91 0.75
C LYS A 231 -17.43 6.74 1.72
#